data_AF-A0A1E2SLM3-F1
#
_entry.id   AF-A0A1E2SLM3-F1
#
_cell.length_a   1.000
_cell.length_b   1.000
_cell.length_c   1.000
_cell.angle_alpha   90.00
_cell.angle_beta   90.00
_cell.angle_gamma   90.00
#
_symmetry.space_group_name_H-M   'P 1'
#
loop_
_entity.id
_entity.type
_entity.pdbx_description
1 polymer ?
#
loop_
_entity_poly.entity_id
_entity_poly.type
_entity_poly.pdbx_seq_one_letter_code
_entity_poly.pdbx_strand_id
1 'polypeptide(L)'
;MELHNTVEDAVAALDNPGEAVMACAAYPALHNVVFQNLGTLTIVDAFLMPTHSMISATRPGTDPDDIVTYAAHPAPQSLVPKSAQWTPSTSKSQAASDCAEGRTDACITTSAAAERYGLVTIEDHGPVDMPFTLHAAPSSRHN
;
A
#
# COMPACT_ATOMS: atom_id res chain seq x y z
N MET A 1 -10.64 -2.51 -13.99
CA MET A 1 -9.47 -2.54 -13.10
C MET A 1 -9.63 -3.74 -12.20
N GLU A 2 -8.78 -4.73 -12.36
CA GLU A 2 -8.77 -5.95 -11.56
C GLU A 2 -7.62 -5.88 -10.54
N LEU A 3 -7.85 -6.41 -9.34
CA LEU A 3 -6.85 -6.44 -8.28
C LEU A 3 -6.32 -7.87 -8.14
N HIS A 4 -5.00 -7.99 -8.09
CA HIS A 4 -4.31 -9.26 -7.87
C HIS A 4 -3.49 -9.20 -6.59
N ASN A 5 -3.14 -10.37 -6.05
CA ASN A 5 -2.35 -10.47 -4.82
C ASN A 5 -0.91 -10.00 -5.01
N THR A 6 -0.35 -10.20 -6.22
CA THR A 6 1.00 -9.80 -6.61
C THR A 6 1.00 -9.15 -8.00
N VAL A 7 2.10 -8.47 -8.34
CA VAL A 7 2.26 -7.88 -9.67
C VAL A 7 2.47 -8.99 -10.71
N GLU A 8 3.14 -10.07 -10.32
CA GLU A 8 3.37 -11.27 -11.10
C GLU A 8 2.05 -11.96 -11.48
N ASP A 9 1.11 -12.09 -10.54
CA ASP A 9 -0.23 -12.63 -10.82
C ASP A 9 -0.98 -11.74 -11.83
N ALA A 10 -0.85 -10.41 -11.71
CA ALA A 10 -1.46 -9.48 -12.65
C ALA A 10 -0.85 -9.60 -14.06
N VAL A 11 0.47 -9.81 -14.15
CA VAL A 11 1.13 -10.06 -15.44
C VAL A 11 0.69 -11.39 -16.05
N ALA A 12 0.58 -12.45 -15.23
CA ALA A 12 0.13 -13.76 -15.70
C ALA A 12 -1.33 -13.77 -16.17
N ALA A 13 -2.14 -12.80 -15.72
CA ALA A 13 -3.54 -12.64 -16.11
C ALA A 13 -3.73 -11.76 -17.37
N LEU A 14 -2.65 -11.24 -17.98
CA LEU A 14 -2.75 -10.50 -19.24
C LEU A 14 -3.09 -11.45 -20.38
N ASP A 15 -4.27 -11.27 -20.97
CA ASP A 15 -4.79 -12.09 -22.07
C ASP A 15 -4.83 -11.30 -23.39
N ASN A 16 -4.89 -9.96 -23.33
CA ASN A 16 -5.10 -9.11 -24.50
C ASN A 16 -3.98 -8.08 -24.71
N PRO A 17 -3.59 -7.77 -25.97
CA PRO A 17 -2.57 -6.74 -26.28
C PRO A 17 -2.90 -5.31 -25.82
N GLY A 18 -4.16 -5.03 -25.47
CA GLY A 18 -4.60 -3.73 -24.95
C GLY A 18 -4.59 -3.63 -23.43
N GLU A 19 -4.24 -4.70 -22.72
CA GLU A 19 -4.17 -4.72 -21.27
C GLU A 19 -2.79 -4.26 -20.79
N ALA A 20 -2.77 -3.74 -19.57
CA ALA A 20 -1.56 -3.24 -18.94
C ALA A 20 -1.59 -3.51 -17.44
N VAL A 21 -0.41 -3.71 -16.87
CA VAL A 21 -0.21 -3.88 -15.43
C VAL A 21 0.33 -2.58 -14.86
N MET A 22 -0.36 -2.08 -13.85
CA MET A 22 0.14 -0.96 -13.04
C MET A 22 0.83 -1.51 -11.80
N ALA A 23 2.07 -1.09 -11.57
CA ALA A 23 2.85 -1.48 -10.40
C ALA A 23 3.43 -0.25 -9.69
N CYS A 24 3.35 -0.23 -8.36
CA CYS A 24 4.04 0.78 -7.55
C CYS A 24 5.56 0.60 -7.71
N ALA A 25 6.30 1.68 -7.97
CA ALA A 25 7.75 1.60 -8.16
C ALA A 25 8.51 1.16 -6.89
N ALA A 26 7.89 1.29 -5.72
CA ALA A 26 8.40 0.79 -4.45
C ALA A 26 8.12 -0.71 -4.21
N TYR A 27 7.51 -1.42 -5.17
CA TYR A 27 7.27 -2.85 -5.05
C TYR A 27 8.61 -3.62 -4.99
N PRO A 28 8.88 -4.40 -3.92
CA PRO A 28 10.21 -4.98 -3.69
C PRO A 28 10.73 -5.86 -4.84
N ALA A 29 9.83 -6.58 -5.50
CA ALA A 29 10.15 -7.50 -6.59
C ALA A 29 9.92 -6.90 -7.99
N LEU A 30 9.75 -5.58 -8.13
CA LEU A 30 9.47 -4.97 -9.44
C LEU A 30 10.56 -5.27 -10.48
N HIS A 31 11.81 -5.39 -10.05
CA HIS A 31 12.91 -5.79 -10.92
C HIS A 31 12.68 -7.19 -11.54
N ASN A 32 12.12 -8.14 -10.79
CA ASN A 32 11.80 -9.48 -11.31
C ASN A 32 10.74 -9.39 -12.41
N VAL A 33 9.68 -8.61 -12.15
CA VAL A 33 8.61 -8.36 -13.14
C VAL A 33 9.19 -7.82 -14.44
N VAL A 34 10.09 -6.82 -14.36
CA VAL A 34 10.72 -6.24 -15.55
C VAL A 34 11.62 -7.24 -16.27
N PHE A 35 12.59 -7.84 -15.56
CA PHE A 35 13.63 -8.64 -16.20
C PHE A 35 13.12 -10.00 -16.70
N GLN A 36 12.09 -10.57 -16.09
CA GLN A 36 11.47 -11.81 -16.55
C GLN A 36 10.57 -11.60 -17.78
N ASN A 37 10.21 -10.35 -18.11
CA ASN A 37 9.27 -10.02 -19.19
C ASN A 37 9.87 -9.13 -20.29
N LEU A 38 11.20 -9.01 -20.41
CA LEU A 38 11.86 -8.12 -21.39
C LEU A 38 11.41 -8.31 -22.86
N GLY A 39 10.95 -9.50 -23.22
CA GLY A 39 10.47 -9.81 -24.57
C GLY A 39 8.96 -9.64 -24.78
N THR A 40 8.19 -9.49 -23.69
CA THR A 40 6.72 -9.51 -23.70
C THR A 40 6.11 -8.20 -23.22
N LEU A 41 6.78 -7.50 -22.31
CA LEU A 41 6.31 -6.24 -21.73
C LEU A 41 7.38 -5.15 -21.78
N THR A 42 6.93 -3.91 -21.84
CA THR A 42 7.77 -2.74 -21.67
C THR A 42 7.08 -1.72 -20.78
N ILE A 43 7.85 -0.88 -20.09
CA ILE A 43 7.30 0.26 -19.37
C ILE A 43 6.86 1.29 -20.41
N VAL A 44 5.56 1.50 -20.52
CA VAL A 44 4.96 2.43 -21.49
C VAL A 44 4.64 3.79 -20.89
N ASP A 45 4.53 3.87 -19.56
CA ASP A 45 4.29 5.11 -18.83
C ASP A 45 4.77 5.03 -17.37
N ALA A 46 5.00 6.19 -16.76
CA ALA A 46 5.27 6.34 -15.34
C ALA A 46 4.68 7.65 -14.83
N PHE A 47 3.90 7.58 -13.75
CA PHE A 47 3.20 8.74 -13.20
C PHE A 47 3.19 8.72 -11.66
N LEU A 48 2.97 9.89 -11.08
CA LEU A 48 2.75 10.05 -9.65
C LEU A 48 1.25 10.00 -9.37
N MET A 49 0.87 9.22 -8.37
CA MET A 49 -0.50 9.18 -7.85
C MET A 49 -0.43 9.32 -6.33
N PRO A 50 -1.15 10.28 -5.73
CA PRO A 50 -1.19 10.42 -4.29
C PRO A 50 -1.85 9.18 -3.68
N THR A 51 -1.23 8.62 -2.65
CA THR A 51 -1.88 7.59 -1.84
C THR A 51 -3.06 8.20 -1.06
N HIS A 52 -3.91 7.35 -0.49
CA HIS A 52 -4.70 7.80 0.66
C HIS A 52 -3.76 8.32 1.76
N SER A 53 -4.23 9.30 2.55
CA SER A 53 -3.48 9.84 3.68
C SER A 53 -2.96 8.72 4.59
N MET A 54 -1.69 8.81 4.98
CA MET A 54 -1.14 7.98 6.04
C MET A 54 -1.52 8.59 7.38
N ILE A 55 -2.11 7.82 8.27
CA ILE A 55 -2.63 8.32 9.54
C ILE A 55 -2.26 7.41 10.71
N SER A 56 -2.16 8.01 11.89
CA SER A 56 -2.27 7.33 13.17
C SER A 56 -3.75 7.24 13.53
N ALA A 57 -4.27 6.05 13.83
CA ALA A 57 -5.69 5.85 14.15
C ALA A 57 -5.89 4.93 15.35
N THR A 58 -6.99 5.13 16.08
CA THR A 58 -7.40 4.31 17.23
C THR A 58 -8.91 4.06 17.22
N ARG A 59 -9.41 3.24 18.15
CA ARG A 59 -10.84 2.98 18.32
C ARG A 59 -11.53 4.22 18.89
N PRO A 60 -12.80 4.49 18.50
CA PRO A 60 -13.58 5.56 19.12
C PRO A 60 -13.66 5.40 20.65
N GLY A 61 -13.42 6.49 21.39
CA GLY A 61 -13.51 6.50 22.84
C GLY A 61 -12.28 5.99 23.59
N THR A 62 -11.20 5.63 22.88
CA THR A 62 -9.89 5.35 23.50
C THR A 62 -9.29 6.64 24.06
N ASP A 63 -8.87 6.61 25.33
CA ASP A 63 -8.12 7.70 25.94
C ASP A 63 -6.70 7.75 25.36
N PRO A 64 -6.20 8.90 24.89
CA PRO A 64 -4.82 9.03 24.43
C PRO A 64 -3.76 8.53 25.41
N ASP A 65 -4.00 8.65 26.73
CA ASP A 65 -3.05 8.20 27.76
C ASP A 65 -2.98 6.67 27.88
N ASP A 66 -3.99 5.95 27.37
CA ASP A 66 -4.02 4.47 27.35
C ASP A 66 -3.31 3.87 26.13
N ILE A 67 -2.85 4.70 25.18
CA ILE A 67 -2.25 4.22 23.93
C ILE A 67 -0.77 3.88 24.13
N VAL A 68 -0.48 2.59 24.29
CA VAL A 68 0.89 2.09 24.50
C VAL A 68 1.41 1.23 23.34
N THR A 69 0.53 0.66 22.52
CA THR A 69 0.88 -0.19 21.38
C THR A 69 0.35 0.33 20.04
N TYR A 70 1.19 0.21 19.00
CA TYR A 70 0.83 0.57 17.62
C TYR A 70 1.08 -0.59 16.66
N ALA A 71 0.03 -1.05 15.95
CA ALA A 71 0.22 -1.91 14.79
C ALA A 71 0.70 -1.10 13.57
N ALA A 72 1.76 -1.54 12.89
CA ALA A 72 2.19 -0.90 11.64
C ALA A 72 2.92 -1.87 10.71
N HIS A 73 2.75 -1.68 9.41
CA HIS A 73 3.58 -2.31 8.40
C HIS A 73 5.03 -1.78 8.51
N PRO A 74 6.07 -2.57 8.17
CA PRO A 74 7.47 -2.11 8.25
C PRO A 74 7.76 -0.81 7.47
N ALA A 75 7.11 -0.60 6.32
CA ALA A 75 7.34 0.59 5.49
C ALA A 75 7.05 1.93 6.22
N PRO A 76 5.89 2.12 6.88
CA PRO A 76 5.64 3.31 7.70
C PRO A 76 6.00 3.16 9.19
N GLN A 77 6.80 2.16 9.60
CA GLN A 77 7.08 1.91 11.03
C GLN A 77 7.70 3.12 11.75
N SER A 78 8.41 3.98 11.01
CA SER A 78 9.05 5.18 11.55
C SER A 78 8.05 6.24 12.05
N LEU A 79 6.77 6.12 11.68
CA LEU A 79 5.70 6.99 12.15
C LEU A 79 5.14 6.55 13.52
N VAL A 80 5.52 5.37 14.01
CA VAL A 80 5.14 4.95 15.37
C VAL A 80 5.84 5.86 16.39
N PRO A 81 5.11 6.43 17.37
CA PRO A 81 5.72 7.23 18.42
C PRO A 81 6.84 6.46 19.14
N LYS A 82 7.99 7.11 19.38
CA LYS A 82 9.14 6.46 20.05
C LYS A 82 8.83 5.98 21.47
N SER A 83 7.81 6.53 22.11
CA SER A 83 7.31 6.15 23.43
C SER A 83 6.40 4.92 23.41
N ALA A 84 5.92 4.50 22.24
CA ALA A 84 5.00 3.38 22.07
C ALA A 84 5.72 2.13 21.55
N GLN A 85 5.15 0.96 21.85
CA GLN A 85 5.63 -0.31 21.33
C GLN A 85 5.06 -0.56 19.93
N TRP A 86 5.95 -0.84 18.97
CA TRP A 86 5.56 -1.27 17.63
C TRP A 86 5.22 -2.77 17.58
N THR A 87 4.06 -3.09 17.01
CA THR A 87 3.63 -4.43 16.64
C THR A 87 3.64 -4.55 15.11
N PRO A 88 4.48 -5.42 14.52
CA PRO A 88 4.54 -5.58 13.08
C PRO A 88 3.24 -6.12 12.49
N SER A 89 2.79 -5.55 11.36
CA SER A 89 1.68 -6.07 10.56
C SER A 89 2.09 -6.34 9.12
N THR A 90 1.35 -7.22 8.44
CA THR A 90 1.63 -7.62 7.04
C THR A 90 1.15 -6.58 6.03
N SER A 91 0.24 -5.68 6.41
CA SER A 91 -0.25 -4.60 5.55
C SER A 91 -0.84 -3.45 6.37
N LYS A 92 -1.06 -2.30 5.73
CA LYS A 92 -1.75 -1.15 6.36
C LYS A 92 -3.20 -1.50 6.72
N SER A 93 -3.88 -2.27 5.87
CA SER A 93 -5.25 -2.76 6.16
C SER A 93 -5.26 -3.74 7.33
N GLN A 94 -4.26 -4.63 7.43
CA GLN A 94 -4.14 -5.53 8.57
C GLN A 94 -3.92 -4.75 9.88
N ALA A 95 -3.08 -3.71 9.85
CA ALA A 95 -2.87 -2.84 11.02
C ALA A 95 -4.18 -2.21 11.52
N ALA A 96 -5.03 -1.74 10.59
CA ALA A 96 -6.35 -1.20 10.94
C ALA A 96 -7.28 -2.27 11.53
N SER A 97 -7.30 -3.48 10.95
CA SER A 97 -8.05 -4.62 11.49
C SER A 97 -7.60 -4.97 12.90
N ASP A 98 -6.28 -5.07 13.13
CA ASP A 98 -5.70 -5.42 14.42
C ASP A 98 -6.05 -4.37 15.49
N CYS A 99 -6.06 -3.09 15.14
CA CYS A 99 -6.50 -2.02 16.03
C CYS A 99 -8.00 -2.09 16.31
N ALA A 100 -8.83 -2.30 15.30
CA ALA A 100 -10.29 -2.41 15.47
C ALA A 100 -10.68 -3.61 16.34
N GLU A 101 -9.95 -4.72 16.24
CA GLU A 101 -10.15 -5.93 17.05
C GLU A 101 -9.57 -5.82 18.47
N GLY A 102 -8.90 -4.71 18.81
CA GLY A 102 -8.31 -4.51 20.14
C GLY A 102 -7.00 -5.25 20.37
N ARG A 103 -6.33 -5.74 19.31
CA ARG A 103 -5.01 -6.39 19.42
C ARG A 103 -3.89 -5.40 19.69
N THR A 104 -4.10 -4.14 19.33
CA THR A 104 -3.23 -2.98 19.61
C THR A 104 -4.09 -1.76 19.91
N ASP A 105 -3.56 -0.77 20.60
CA ASP A 105 -4.31 0.42 21.02
C ASP A 105 -4.52 1.39 19.86
N ALA A 106 -3.51 1.52 19.00
CA ALA A 106 -3.54 2.33 17.80
C ALA A 106 -2.87 1.62 16.62
N CYS A 107 -2.93 2.23 15.44
CA CYS A 107 -2.24 1.75 14.26
C CYS A 107 -1.75 2.89 13.37
N ILE A 108 -0.73 2.59 12.56
CA ILE A 108 -0.35 3.41 11.41
C ILE A 108 -0.96 2.78 10.16
N THR A 109 -1.90 3.48 9.53
CA THR A 109 -2.69 2.94 8.41
C THR A 109 -3.05 4.04 7.41
N THR A 110 -3.78 3.68 6.35
CA THR A 110 -4.35 4.67 5.42
C THR A 110 -5.72 5.14 5.88
N SER A 111 -6.09 6.40 5.59
CA SER A 111 -7.42 6.93 5.89
C SER A 111 -8.57 6.04 5.39
N ALA A 112 -8.47 5.50 4.17
CA ALA A 112 -9.47 4.57 3.61
C ALA A 112 -9.61 3.26 4.42
N ALA A 113 -8.52 2.75 5.00
CA ALA A 113 -8.57 1.57 5.84
C ALA A 113 -9.15 1.89 7.22
N ALA A 114 -8.76 3.02 7.83
CA ALA A 114 -9.35 3.46 9.08
C ALA A 114 -10.87 3.67 8.98
N GLU A 115 -11.34 4.30 7.90
CA GLU A 115 -12.77 4.46 7.62
C GLU A 115 -13.47 3.10 7.52
N ARG A 116 -12.91 2.18 6.73
CA ARG A 116 -13.45 0.82 6.56
C ARG A 116 -13.61 0.07 7.89
N TYR A 117 -12.71 0.28 8.85
CA TYR A 117 -12.72 -0.39 10.15
C TYR A 117 -13.32 0.47 11.28
N GLY A 118 -13.89 1.64 10.98
CA GLY A 118 -14.56 2.50 11.96
C GLY A 118 -13.62 3.12 13.00
N LEU A 119 -12.35 3.36 12.64
CA LEU A 119 -11.35 3.98 13.51
C LEU A 119 -11.42 5.52 13.42
N VAL A 120 -10.96 6.19 14.49
CA VAL A 120 -10.79 7.65 14.53
C VAL A 120 -9.34 8.04 14.32
N THR A 121 -9.13 9.16 13.62
CA THR A 121 -7.78 9.69 13.36
C THR A 121 -7.24 10.39 14.62
N ILE A 122 -6.01 10.05 15.01
CA ILE A 122 -5.22 10.76 16.02
C ILE A 122 -4.40 11.85 15.34
N GLU A 123 -3.71 11.48 14.26
CA GLU A 123 -2.79 12.33 13.51
C GLU A 123 -2.85 11.96 12.02
N ASP A 124 -2.88 12.96 11.15
CA ASP A 124 -2.81 12.79 9.69
C ASP A 124 -1.42 13.24 9.20
N HIS A 125 -0.65 12.31 8.64
CA HIS A 125 0.68 12.54 8.06
C HIS A 125 0.62 12.91 6.58
N GLY A 126 -0.59 12.98 6.01
CA GLY A 126 -0.85 13.31 4.62
C GLY A 126 -0.63 12.16 3.64
N PRO A 127 -1.01 12.36 2.37
CA PRO A 127 -0.73 11.42 1.30
C PRO A 127 0.76 11.44 0.93
N VAL A 128 1.22 10.36 0.31
CA VAL A 128 2.54 10.32 -0.34
C VAL A 128 2.33 10.22 -1.85
N ASP A 129 2.96 11.09 -2.63
CA ASP A 129 2.95 10.99 -4.09
C ASP A 129 3.78 9.78 -4.52
N MET A 130 3.09 8.68 -4.81
CA MET A 130 3.75 7.41 -5.13
C MET A 130 3.96 7.23 -6.62
N PRO A 131 5.19 6.90 -7.05
CA PRO A 131 5.47 6.56 -8.43
C PRO A 131 4.84 5.20 -8.78
N PHE A 132 4.09 5.19 -9.86
CA PHE A 132 3.57 3.98 -10.50
C PHE A 132 4.14 3.86 -11.90
N THR A 133 4.36 2.62 -12.30
CA THR A 133 4.81 2.24 -13.65
C THR A 133 3.70 1.44 -14.33
N LEU A 134 3.48 1.72 -15.62
CA LEU A 134 2.54 0.98 -16.44
C LEU A 134 3.32 0.08 -17.41
N HIS A 135 3.04 -1.21 -17.38
CA HIS A 135 3.70 -2.23 -18.19
C HIS A 135 2.68 -2.79 -19.17
N ALA A 136 2.97 -2.73 -20.46
CA ALA A 136 2.10 -3.24 -21.50
C ALA A 136 2.92 -3.94 -22.58
N ALA A 137 2.25 -4.72 -23.42
CA ALA A 137 2.87 -5.28 -24.61
C ALA A 137 3.45 -4.13 -25.46
N PRO A 138 4.66 -4.29 -26.05
CA PRO A 138 5.19 -3.32 -26.99
C PRO A 138 4.16 -3.07 -28.08
N SER A 139 3.70 -1.83 -28.23
CA SER A 139 2.98 -1.45 -29.43
C SER A 139 3.89 -1.77 -30.62
N SER A 140 3.34 -2.42 -31.64
CA SER A 140 4.04 -2.58 -32.91
C SER A 140 4.37 -1.17 -33.38
N ARG A 141 5.62 -0.73 -33.15
CA ARG A 141 6.12 0.56 -33.63
C ARG A 141 5.89 0.53 -35.13
N HIS A 142 4.89 1.27 -35.58
CA HIS A 142 4.81 1.62 -36.98
C HIS A 142 6.00 2.56 -37.18
N ASN A 143 7.09 1.99 -37.69
CA ASN A 143 8.19 2.74 -38.27
C ASN A 143 7.67 3.55 -39.46
#